data_AF-A0A530QM23-F1
#
_entry.id   AF-A0A530QM23-F1
#
_cell.length_a   1.000
_cell.length_b   1.000
_cell.length_c   1.000
_cell.angle_alpha   90.00
_cell.angle_beta   90.00
_cell.angle_gamma   90.00
#
_symmetry.space_group_name_H-M   'P 1'
#
loop_
_entity.id
_entity.type
_entity.pdbx_description
1 polymer ?
#
loop_
_entity_poly.entity_id
_entity_poly.type
_entity_poly.pdbx_seq_one_letter_code
_entity_poly.pdbx_strand_id
1 'polypeptide(L)'
;LDEAMSVPGLAEHDAARPRSRGLLVAAVVGAVALAGGLGAFALSFGGTGGTDAPVIVKADNAPIKVRPENPGGTVVPNQDNKVYDAVAKGGAKPAEPVQEKLVTNTEEPVDVAAKEPPQSRVVDLSPDDIDTAEA
;
A
#
# COMPACT_ATOMS: atom_id res chain seq x y z
N LEU A 1 -41.74 21.05 113.80
CA LEU A 1 -40.42 20.40 113.74
C LEU A 1 -40.67 18.99 113.23
N ASP A 2 -40.78 18.85 111.92
CA ASP A 2 -40.73 17.57 111.21
C ASP A 2 -39.99 17.88 109.92
N GLU A 3 -38.67 17.79 110.02
CA GLU A 3 -37.73 18.06 108.94
C GLU A 3 -36.68 16.96 108.97
N ALA A 4 -36.19 16.60 107.79
CA ALA A 4 -35.29 15.50 107.47
C ALA A 4 -35.95 14.12 107.36
N MET A 5 -36.42 13.78 106.14
CA MET A 5 -35.93 12.61 105.38
C MET A 5 -36.56 12.58 103.98
N SER A 6 -36.07 13.43 103.08
CA SER A 6 -36.06 13.11 101.66
C SER A 6 -34.59 12.96 101.24
N VAL A 7 -34.22 11.78 100.77
CA VAL A 7 -32.87 11.48 100.31
C VAL A 7 -32.72 12.07 98.89
N PRO A 8 -31.92 13.12 98.67
CA PRO A 8 -31.62 13.58 97.32
C PRO A 8 -30.46 12.73 96.80
N GLY A 9 -30.78 11.54 96.29
CA GLY A 9 -29.75 10.59 95.85
C GLY A 9 -30.10 9.78 94.61
N LEU A 10 -31.25 10.01 93.98
CA LEU A 10 -31.69 9.24 92.81
C LEU A 10 -31.84 10.08 91.53
N ALA A 11 -31.55 11.38 91.58
CA ALA A 11 -31.68 12.26 90.41
C ALA A 11 -30.39 12.43 89.59
N GLU A 12 -29.26 11.89 90.04
CA GLU A 12 -27.96 12.26 89.48
C GLU A 12 -27.23 11.00 89.04
N HIS A 13 -27.31 10.65 87.75
CA HIS A 13 -26.19 10.05 86.98
C HIS A 13 -26.54 9.74 85.51
N ASP A 14 -27.49 10.43 84.90
CA ASP A 14 -27.47 10.60 83.43
C ASP A 14 -26.66 11.87 83.09
N ALA A 15 -25.38 11.85 83.48
CA ALA A 15 -24.43 12.81 82.98
C ALA A 15 -24.25 12.53 81.49
N ALA A 16 -24.96 13.29 80.65
CA ALA A 16 -24.81 13.32 79.21
C ALA A 16 -23.32 13.29 78.87
N ARG A 17 -22.80 12.12 78.46
CA ARG A 17 -21.41 11.99 78.04
C ARG A 17 -21.21 13.03 76.94
N PRO A 18 -20.17 13.89 77.04
CA PRO A 18 -19.96 14.89 76.02
C PRO A 18 -19.76 14.15 74.69
N ARG A 19 -20.66 14.38 73.73
CA ARG A 19 -20.67 13.74 72.40
C ARG A 19 -19.31 13.81 71.69
N SER A 20 -18.46 14.77 72.09
CA SER A 20 -17.08 14.94 71.63
C SER A 20 -16.12 13.81 72.03
N ARG A 21 -16.37 13.09 73.14
CA ARG A 21 -15.52 11.96 73.53
C ARG A 21 -15.63 10.79 72.54
N GLY A 22 -16.84 10.51 72.04
CA GLY A 22 -17.04 9.49 71.00
C GLY A 22 -16.37 9.89 69.68
N LEU A 23 -16.43 11.18 69.33
CA LEU A 23 -15.78 11.72 68.13
C LEU A 23 -14.24 11.61 68.22
N LEU A 24 -13.65 11.93 69.38
CA LEU A 24 -12.21 11.82 69.58
C LEU A 24 -11.73 10.37 69.48
N VAL A 25 -12.46 9.42 70.09
CA VAL A 25 -12.15 7.99 69.98
C VAL A 25 -12.26 7.53 68.53
N ALA A 26 -13.32 7.92 67.81
CA ALA A 26 -13.48 7.58 66.39
C ALA A 26 -12.38 8.17 65.51
N ALA A 27 -11.94 9.41 65.79
CA ALA A 27 -10.84 10.06 65.06
C ALA A 27 -9.51 9.32 65.26
N VAL A 28 -9.20 8.92 66.50
CA VAL A 28 -7.98 8.15 66.80
C VAL A 28 -8.00 6.79 66.11
N VAL A 29 -9.12 6.07 66.20
CA VAL A 29 -9.29 4.77 65.53
C VAL A 29 -9.17 4.91 64.01
N GLY A 30 -9.80 5.93 63.43
CA GLY A 30 -9.70 6.23 62.00
C GLY A 30 -8.26 6.55 61.57
N ALA A 31 -7.53 7.34 62.36
CA ALA A 31 -6.13 7.66 62.08
C ALA A 31 -5.23 6.42 62.11
N VAL A 32 -5.42 5.53 63.10
CA VAL A 32 -4.68 4.26 63.19
C VAL A 32 -4.99 3.35 62.01
N ALA A 33 -6.26 3.24 61.62
CA ALA A 33 -6.67 2.43 60.47
C ALA A 33 -6.07 2.95 59.16
N LEU A 34 -6.05 4.27 58.95
CA LEU A 34 -5.44 4.88 57.77
C LEU A 34 -3.93 4.68 57.73
N ALA A 35 -3.23 4.91 58.84
CA ALA A 35 -1.78 4.71 58.93
C ALA A 35 -1.40 3.24 58.71
N GLY A 36 -2.11 2.31 59.35
CA GLY A 36 -1.90 0.88 59.18
C GLY A 36 -2.22 0.39 57.77
N GLY A 37 -3.33 0.85 57.19
CA GLY A 37 -3.75 0.51 55.83
C GLY A 37 -2.76 1.01 54.77
N LEU A 38 -2.30 2.26 54.88
CA LEU A 38 -1.30 2.83 53.97
C LEU A 38 0.06 2.15 54.15
N GLY A 39 0.48 1.87 55.39
CA GLY A 39 1.73 1.14 55.66
C GLY A 39 1.71 -0.27 55.06
N ALA A 40 0.63 -1.02 55.28
CA ALA A 40 0.46 -2.36 54.72
C ALA A 40 0.39 -2.33 53.18
N PHE A 41 -0.30 -1.35 52.59
CA PHE A 41 -0.37 -1.18 51.14
C PHE A 41 1.00 -0.87 50.54
N ALA A 42 1.76 0.05 51.13
CA ALA A 42 3.10 0.39 50.66
C ALA A 42 4.05 -0.82 50.70
N LEU A 43 3.99 -1.65 51.75
CA LEU A 43 4.77 -2.89 51.83
C LEU A 43 4.26 -3.99 50.89
N SER A 44 2.96 -4.02 50.56
CA SER A 44 2.36 -4.99 49.63
C SER A 44 2.92 -4.84 48.20
N PHE A 45 3.13 -3.60 47.74
CA PHE A 45 3.73 -3.33 46.43
C PHE A 45 5.25 -3.13 46.46
N GLY A 46 5.82 -2.90 47.64
CA GLY A 46 7.23 -2.59 47.88
C GLY A 46 8.09 -3.78 48.27
N GLY A 47 7.77 -4.99 47.78
CA GLY A 47 8.70 -6.11 47.85
C GLY A 47 10.01 -5.68 47.19
N THR A 48 11.12 -5.78 47.93
CA THR A 48 12.46 -5.46 47.44
C THR A 48 12.63 -6.16 46.11
N GLY A 49 12.62 -5.39 45.02
CA GLY A 49 12.95 -5.85 43.69
C GLY A 49 14.35 -6.40 43.78
N GLY A 50 14.45 -7.70 44.06
CA GLY A 50 15.69 -8.43 43.96
C GLY A 50 16.25 -8.14 42.59
N THR A 51 17.56 -8.24 42.47
CA THR A 51 18.32 -8.15 41.22
C THR A 51 17.95 -9.23 40.19
N ASP A 52 16.74 -9.76 40.28
CA ASP A 52 16.05 -10.73 39.45
C ASP A 52 14.89 -10.07 38.69
N ALA A 53 15.02 -8.76 38.40
CA ALA A 53 14.23 -8.16 37.34
C ALA A 53 14.56 -8.95 36.06
N PRO A 54 13.57 -9.52 35.35
CA PRO A 54 13.84 -10.35 34.20
C PRO A 54 14.70 -9.57 33.21
N VAL A 55 15.78 -10.18 32.73
CA VAL A 55 16.70 -9.56 31.78
C VAL A 55 15.89 -9.12 30.56
N ILE A 56 15.67 -7.82 30.43
CA ILE A 56 14.93 -7.25 29.32
C ILE A 56 15.82 -7.34 28.09
N VAL A 57 15.66 -8.42 27.31
CA VAL A 57 16.33 -8.59 26.02
C VAL A 57 15.65 -7.64 25.03
N LYS A 58 16.31 -6.51 24.74
CA LYS A 58 15.85 -5.60 23.69
C LYS A 58 16.14 -6.24 22.34
N ALA A 59 15.12 -6.31 21.49
CA ALA A 59 15.29 -6.70 20.10
C ALA A 59 16.13 -5.65 19.36
N ASP A 60 16.87 -6.09 18.36
CA ASP A 60 17.46 -5.18 17.39
C ASP A 60 16.33 -4.41 16.70
N ASN A 61 16.44 -3.08 16.67
CA ASN A 61 15.48 -2.21 16.01
C ASN A 61 15.90 -1.89 14.57
N ALA A 62 16.98 -2.50 14.09
CA ALA A 62 17.40 -2.38 12.71
C ALA A 62 16.35 -2.97 11.76
N PRO A 63 16.07 -2.31 10.62
CA PRO A 63 15.16 -2.86 9.62
C PRO A 63 15.74 -4.16 9.04
N ILE A 64 15.00 -5.26 9.18
CA ILE A 64 15.40 -6.56 8.61
C ILE A 64 15.42 -6.59 7.07
N LYS A 65 14.76 -5.62 6.44
CA LYS A 65 14.68 -5.45 4.98
C LYS A 65 14.73 -3.97 4.66
N VAL A 66 15.84 -3.54 4.07
CA VAL A 66 16.01 -2.20 3.52
C VAL A 66 15.95 -2.33 2.00
N ARG A 67 15.26 -1.41 1.34
CA ARG A 67 15.28 -1.34 -0.12
C ARG A 67 16.70 -1.01 -0.56
N PRO A 68 17.28 -1.73 -1.54
CA PRO A 68 18.58 -1.35 -2.10
C PRO A 68 18.56 0.09 -2.62
N GLU A 69 19.67 0.82 -2.44
CA GLU A 69 19.83 2.21 -2.88
C GLU A 69 19.57 2.36 -4.38
N ASN A 70 19.94 1.33 -5.14
CA ASN A 70 19.59 1.20 -6.54
C ASN A 70 18.71 -0.05 -6.69
N PRO A 71 17.38 0.09 -6.87
CA PRO A 71 16.46 -1.05 -6.98
C PRO A 71 16.68 -1.89 -8.24
N GLY A 72 17.64 -1.51 -9.09
CA GLY A 72 17.91 -2.16 -10.36
C GLY A 72 16.82 -1.88 -11.40
N GLY A 73 16.96 -2.52 -12.55
CA GLY A 73 16.10 -2.32 -13.72
C GLY A 73 16.91 -2.41 -15.01
N THR A 74 16.24 -2.56 -16.14
CA THR A 74 16.91 -2.52 -17.44
C THR A 74 17.22 -1.07 -17.82
N VAL A 75 18.50 -0.77 -18.07
CA VAL A 75 18.88 0.49 -18.72
C VAL A 75 18.66 0.29 -20.21
N VAL A 76 17.53 0.76 -20.72
CA VAL A 76 17.26 0.67 -22.15
C VAL A 76 18.04 1.78 -22.87
N PRO A 77 18.90 1.43 -23.85
CA PRO A 77 19.67 2.43 -24.59
C PRO A 77 18.78 3.34 -25.45
N ASN A 78 19.19 4.61 -25.61
CA ASN A 78 18.56 5.62 -26.47
C ASN A 78 17.08 5.95 -26.14
N GLN A 79 16.68 5.86 -24.87
CA GLN A 79 15.33 6.25 -24.40
C GLN A 79 15.06 7.75 -24.54
N ASP A 80 16.10 8.56 -24.60
CA ASP A 80 16.07 10.02 -24.74
C ASP A 80 15.96 10.50 -26.21
N ASN A 81 15.77 9.57 -27.15
CA ASN A 81 15.58 9.91 -28.55
C ASN A 81 14.32 10.75 -28.76
N LYS A 82 14.46 11.86 -29.50
CA LYS A 82 13.37 12.77 -29.89
C LYS A 82 12.27 12.11 -30.71
N VAL A 83 12.54 10.94 -31.29
CA VAL A 83 11.55 10.12 -32.01
C VAL A 83 10.47 9.60 -31.05
N TYR A 84 10.84 9.21 -29.82
CA TYR A 84 9.89 8.75 -28.81
C TYR A 84 9.07 9.89 -28.21
N ASP A 85 9.65 11.09 -28.13
CA ASP A 85 8.94 12.30 -27.69
C ASP A 85 7.74 12.61 -28.58
N ALA A 86 7.87 12.42 -29.91
CA ALA A 86 6.77 12.65 -30.84
C ALA A 86 5.61 11.68 -30.62
N VAL A 87 5.86 10.44 -30.20
CA VAL A 87 4.78 9.47 -29.92
C VAL A 87 4.21 9.67 -28.51
N ALA A 88 5.07 9.90 -27.52
CA ALA A 88 4.68 10.06 -26.12
C ALA A 88 3.95 11.40 -25.84
N LYS A 89 4.30 12.47 -26.56
CA LYS A 89 3.62 13.78 -26.46
C LYS A 89 2.38 13.88 -27.35
N GLY A 90 1.93 12.78 -27.94
CA GLY A 90 0.76 12.78 -28.83
C GLY A 90 1.00 13.62 -30.09
N GLY A 91 2.11 13.36 -30.77
CA GLY A 91 2.63 14.14 -31.89
C GLY A 91 1.55 14.49 -32.89
N ALA A 92 1.48 15.78 -33.19
CA ALA A 92 0.58 16.35 -34.18
C ALA A 92 0.60 15.48 -35.44
N LYS A 93 -0.59 15.06 -35.89
CA LYS A 93 -0.79 14.43 -37.20
C LYS A 93 0.07 15.19 -38.21
N PRO A 94 0.97 14.52 -38.97
CA PRO A 94 1.62 15.15 -40.10
C PRO A 94 0.54 15.84 -40.91
N ALA A 95 0.66 17.15 -41.11
CA ALA A 95 -0.30 17.89 -41.91
C ALA A 95 -0.46 17.13 -43.23
N GLU A 96 -1.70 16.84 -43.61
CA GLU A 96 -1.99 16.06 -44.81
C GLU A 96 -1.18 16.64 -45.98
N PRO A 97 -0.43 15.81 -46.73
CA PRO A 97 0.38 16.31 -47.81
C PRO A 97 -0.55 16.96 -48.85
N VAL A 98 -0.55 18.29 -48.91
CA VAL A 98 -1.32 19.04 -49.90
C VAL A 98 -0.59 18.90 -51.24
N GLN A 99 -0.97 17.89 -52.00
CA GLN A 99 -0.44 17.66 -53.35
C GLN A 99 -1.03 18.73 -54.29
N GLU A 100 -0.31 19.82 -54.50
CA GLU A 100 -0.79 20.99 -55.27
C GLU A 100 -1.14 20.69 -56.74
N LYS A 101 -0.72 19.55 -57.29
CA LYS A 101 -1.04 19.14 -58.66
C LYS A 101 -1.15 17.62 -58.77
N LEU A 102 -2.38 17.14 -58.94
CA LEU A 102 -2.67 15.76 -59.30
C LEU A 102 -2.19 15.54 -60.74
N VAL A 103 -1.00 14.95 -60.91
CA VAL A 103 -0.59 14.42 -62.22
C VAL A 103 -1.37 13.13 -62.41
N THR A 104 -2.45 13.18 -63.18
CA THR A 104 -3.25 12.01 -63.52
C THR A 104 -2.44 11.13 -64.48
N ASN A 105 -1.98 9.96 -64.03
CA ASN A 105 -1.44 8.90 -64.89
C ASN A 105 -2.59 8.22 -65.66
N THR A 106 -3.39 9.00 -66.41
CA THR A 106 -4.44 8.45 -67.27
C THR A 106 -3.78 8.04 -68.58
N GLU A 107 -3.52 6.75 -68.71
CA GLU A 107 -3.09 6.15 -69.97
C GLU A 107 -4.34 5.79 -70.78
N GLU A 108 -4.46 6.29 -72.02
CA GLU A 108 -5.57 5.92 -72.90
C GLU A 108 -5.27 4.55 -73.55
N PRO A 109 -6.23 3.60 -73.55
CA PRO A 109 -6.03 2.30 -74.16
C PRO A 109 -5.88 2.44 -75.68
N VAL A 110 -4.78 1.92 -76.21
CA VAL A 110 -4.55 1.85 -77.67
C VAL A 110 -5.42 0.74 -78.25
N ASP A 111 -6.26 1.08 -79.21
CA ASP A 111 -7.12 0.14 -79.91
C ASP A 111 -6.28 -0.77 -80.82
N VAL A 112 -6.22 -2.07 -80.49
CA VAL A 112 -5.45 -3.08 -81.22
C VAL A 112 -6.19 -3.60 -82.47
N ALA A 113 -7.38 -3.08 -82.77
CA ALA A 113 -8.18 -3.49 -83.92
C ALA A 113 -7.71 -2.87 -85.26
N ALA A 114 -6.40 -2.89 -85.57
CA ALA A 114 -5.89 -2.65 -86.92
C ALA A 114 -4.42 -3.10 -87.13
N LYS A 115 -3.94 -4.12 -86.40
CA LYS A 115 -2.67 -4.79 -86.74
C LYS A 115 -2.97 -6.23 -87.12
N GLU A 116 -3.33 -6.42 -88.39
CA GLU A 116 -3.35 -7.72 -89.03
C GLU A 116 -1.99 -8.40 -88.77
N PRO A 117 -1.94 -9.60 -88.14
CA PRO A 117 -0.67 -10.29 -87.96
C PRO A 117 -0.10 -10.63 -89.35
N PRO A 118 1.22 -10.45 -89.59
CA PRO A 118 1.81 -10.77 -90.86
C PRO A 118 1.58 -12.26 -91.16
N GLN A 119 1.11 -12.50 -92.38
CA GLN A 119 0.71 -13.79 -92.91
C GLN A 119 1.83 -14.81 -92.65
N SER A 120 1.47 -15.92 -92.00
CA SER A 120 2.38 -17.02 -91.71
C SER A 120 3.09 -17.45 -92.99
N ARG A 121 4.41 -17.27 -93.03
CA ARG A 121 5.23 -17.91 -94.05
C ARG A 121 5.16 -19.41 -93.82
N VAL A 122 4.41 -20.07 -94.68
CA VAL A 122 4.42 -21.51 -94.92
C VAL A 122 5.87 -21.96 -95.08
N VAL A 123 6.30 -22.91 -94.24
CA VAL A 123 7.52 -23.68 -94.46
C VAL A 123 7.06 -25.09 -94.81
N ASP A 124 7.17 -25.42 -96.10
CA ASP A 124 7.01 -26.78 -96.61
C ASP A 124 8.22 -27.60 -96.16
N LEU A 125 7.96 -28.59 -95.31
CA LEU A 125 8.93 -29.61 -94.89
C LEU A 125 8.37 -30.95 -95.34
N SER A 126 8.47 -31.22 -96.64
CA SER A 126 8.40 -32.57 -97.17
C SER A 126 9.79 -33.20 -97.04
N PRO A 127 10.02 -34.16 -96.12
CA PRO A 127 11.25 -34.94 -96.11
C PRO A 127 11.03 -36.14 -97.03
N ASP A 128 11.50 -35.96 -98.26
CA ASP A 128 12.10 -36.95 -99.14
C ASP A 128 11.56 -38.39 -99.09
N ASP A 129 10.94 -38.76 -100.22
CA ASP A 129 11.24 -40.01 -100.91
C ASP A 129 12.77 -40.18 -101.06
N ILE A 130 13.42 -40.76 -100.04
CA ILE A 130 14.77 -41.31 -100.14
C ILE A 130 14.78 -42.76 -99.69
N ASP A 131 14.75 -43.60 -100.72
CA ASP A 131 15.37 -44.92 -100.87
C ASP A 131 14.85 -46.13 -100.06
N THR A 132 14.18 -47.01 -100.82
CA THR A 132 14.65 -48.38 -101.11
C THR A 132 14.66 -49.44 -100.00
N ALA A 133 13.83 -50.49 -100.18
CA ALA A 133 14.17 -51.93 -100.18
C ALA A 133 12.86 -52.74 -100.04
N GLU A 134 12.41 -53.47 -101.06
CA GLU A 134 12.78 -54.87 -101.38
C GLU A 134 11.88 -55.92 -100.68
N ALA A 135 11.52 -56.96 -101.46
CA ALA A 135 10.76 -58.18 -101.17
C ALA A 135 9.22 -58.14 -101.33
#